data_AF-A0A090D9R5-F1
#
_entry.id   AF-A0A090D9R5-F1
#
_cell.length_a   1.000
_cell.length_b   1.000
_cell.length_c   1.000
_cell.angle_alpha   90.00
_cell.angle_beta   90.00
_cell.angle_gamma   90.00
#
_symmetry.space_group_name_H-M   'P 1'
#
loop_
_entity.id
_entity.type
_entity.pdbx_description
1 polymer ?
#
loop_
_entity_poly.entity_id
_entity_poly.type
_entity_poly.pdbx_seq_one_letter_code
_entity_poly.pdbx_strand_id
1 'polypeptide(L)'
;MVATPFLFRVHARPHDYNRWTPAGLKQLMVEGGFGENDVQAFGWGNKACARAHIGGPVRAYGVWRDLSNDEEYPLMVWAFAKRTSHIQ
;
A
#
# COMPACT_ATOMS: atom_id res chain seq x y z
N MET A 1 9.43 -9.17 2.12
CA MET A 1 8.86 -7.85 1.75
C MET A 1 8.12 -8.05 0.45
N VAL A 2 6.87 -7.59 0.38
CA VAL A 2 6.09 -7.53 -0.87
C VAL A 2 5.67 -6.09 -1.08
N ALA A 3 5.78 -5.59 -2.30
CA ALA A 3 5.32 -4.28 -2.70
C ALA A 3 4.51 -4.41 -3.98
N THR A 4 3.36 -3.75 -4.03
CA THR A 4 2.53 -3.70 -5.23
C THR A 4 2.35 -2.25 -5.65
N PRO A 5 2.87 -1.85 -6.82
CA PRO A 5 2.53 -0.56 -7.38
C PRO A 5 1.05 -0.57 -7.77
N PHE A 6 0.41 0.60 -7.66
CA PHE A 6 -0.94 0.95 -8.12
C PHE A 6 -2.17 0.37 -7.39
N LEU A 7 -2.92 1.27 -6.74
CA LEU A 7 -4.36 1.16 -6.53
C LEU A 7 -5.02 2.51 -6.85
N PHE A 8 -5.97 2.55 -7.78
CA PHE A 8 -6.70 3.78 -8.08
C PHE A 8 -7.93 3.90 -7.17
N ARG A 9 -7.79 4.71 -6.11
CA ARG A 9 -8.81 5.11 -5.13
C ARG A 9 -9.35 3.99 -4.24
N VAL A 10 -9.21 4.15 -2.92
CA VAL A 10 -9.77 3.21 -1.94
C VAL A 10 -11.23 3.56 -1.67
N HIS A 11 -12.12 2.57 -1.70
CA HIS A 11 -13.49 2.72 -1.20
C HIS A 11 -13.63 1.91 0.09
N ALA A 12 -13.26 2.49 1.23
CA ALA A 12 -13.09 1.80 2.51
C ALA A 12 -14.42 1.46 3.23
N ARG A 13 -15.43 0.92 2.54
CA ARG A 13 -16.76 0.62 3.11
C ARG A 13 -17.17 -0.83 2.80
N PRO A 14 -17.54 -1.65 3.81
CA PRO A 14 -17.35 -1.48 5.26
C PRO A 14 -15.89 -1.73 5.66
N HIS A 15 -15.19 -2.63 4.97
CA HIS A 15 -13.74 -2.80 4.99
C HIS A 15 -13.36 -3.48 3.67
N ASP A 16 -12.35 -2.97 2.96
CA ASP A 16 -11.94 -3.47 1.66
C ASP A 16 -10.60 -4.22 1.77
N TYR A 17 -10.70 -5.55 1.86
CA TYR A 17 -9.56 -6.46 2.04
C TYR A 17 -9.09 -7.12 0.74
N ASN A 18 -9.78 -6.90 -0.38
CA ASN A 18 -9.46 -7.55 -1.66
C ASN A 18 -8.74 -6.62 -2.63
N ARG A 19 -8.72 -5.31 -2.36
CA ARG A 19 -7.89 -4.36 -3.08
C ARG A 19 -6.50 -4.34 -2.44
N TRP A 20 -5.48 -4.03 -3.24
CA TRP A 20 -4.08 -3.86 -2.83
C TRP A 20 -3.87 -2.64 -1.90
N THR A 21 -4.71 -2.51 -0.86
CA THR A 21 -4.63 -1.57 0.26
C THR A 21 -3.69 -2.13 1.33
N PRO A 22 -3.21 -1.31 2.27
CA PRO A 22 -2.44 -1.83 3.40
C PRO A 22 -3.20 -2.90 4.18
N ALA A 23 -4.51 -2.74 4.38
CA ALA A 23 -5.35 -3.72 5.07
C ALA A 23 -5.48 -5.03 4.28
N GLY A 24 -5.74 -4.96 2.97
CA GLY A 24 -5.81 -6.15 2.11
C GLY A 24 -4.48 -6.88 1.99
N LEU A 25 -3.37 -6.14 1.91
CA LEU A 25 -2.04 -6.74 1.89
C LEU A 25 -1.69 -7.39 3.23
N LYS A 26 -2.09 -6.79 4.37
CA LYS A 26 -1.95 -7.44 5.69
C LYS A 26 -2.75 -8.74 5.74
N GLN A 27 -4.01 -8.71 5.31
CA GLN A 27 -4.89 -9.88 5.28
C GLN A 27 -4.31 -11.00 4.42
N LEU A 28 -3.81 -10.68 3.22
CA LEU A 28 -3.16 -11.64 2.32
C LEU A 28 -1.95 -12.33 2.98
N MET A 29 -1.13 -11.60 3.75
CA MET A 29 -0.01 -12.19 4.47
C MET A 29 -0.47 -13.11 5.61
N VAL A 30 -1.51 -12.71 6.35
CA VAL A 30 -2.09 -13.53 7.42
C VAL A 30 -2.67 -14.83 6.85
N GLU A 31 -3.42 -14.75 5.77
CA GLU A 31 -3.92 -15.92 5.03
C GLU A 31 -2.80 -16.79 4.47
N GLY A 32 -1.66 -16.19 4.13
CA GLY A 32 -0.42 -16.86 3.74
C GLY A 32 0.34 -17.54 4.89
N GLY A 33 -0.16 -17.48 6.12
CA GLY A 33 0.40 -18.18 7.29
C GLY A 33 1.39 -17.37 8.13
N PHE A 34 1.47 -16.04 7.93
CA PHE A 34 2.21 -15.17 8.85
C PHE A 34 1.35 -14.81 10.06
N GLY A 35 1.95 -14.69 11.24
CA GLY A 35 1.25 -14.23 12.43
C GLY A 35 0.78 -12.79 12.27
N GLU A 36 -0.42 -12.45 12.75
CA GLU A 36 -0.99 -11.10 12.55
C GLU A 36 -0.10 -9.98 13.13
N ASN A 37 0.53 -10.24 14.28
CA ASN A 37 1.45 -9.33 14.94
C ASN A 37 2.84 -9.27 14.26
N ASP A 38 3.13 -10.21 13.37
CA ASP A 38 4.38 -10.31 12.62
C ASP A 38 4.29 -9.63 11.23
N VAL A 39 3.15 -9.03 10.90
CA VAL A 39 2.90 -8.34 9.62
C VAL A 39 2.66 -6.85 9.85
N GLN A 40 3.45 -6.03 9.14
CA GLN A 40 3.27 -4.58 9.09
C GLN A 40 3.05 -4.17 7.63
N ALA A 41 1.95 -3.47 7.37
CA ALA A 41 1.61 -2.98 6.04
C ALA A 41 1.53 -1.46 6.04
N PHE A 42 1.96 -0.86 4.93
CA PHE A 42 2.10 0.56 4.76
C PHE A 42 1.65 0.96 3.37
N GLY A 43 1.28 2.23 3.21
CA GLY A 43 0.93 2.80 1.92
C GLY A 43 1.38 4.24 1.81
N TRP A 44 1.75 4.64 0.60
CA TRP A 44 2.05 6.01 0.27
C TRP A 44 1.37 6.42 -1.04
N GLY A 45 0.81 7.61 -1.05
CA GLY A 45 0.37 8.29 -2.26
C GLY A 45 -0.40 9.56 -1.92
N ASN A 46 -0.80 10.30 -2.95
CA ASN A 46 -1.77 11.36 -2.79
C ASN A 46 -2.45 11.70 -4.13
N LYS A 47 -3.57 12.41 -4.04
CA LYS A 47 -4.39 12.81 -5.19
C LYS A 47 -3.60 13.60 -6.24
N ALA A 48 -2.68 14.46 -5.82
CA ALA A 48 -1.95 15.33 -6.72
C ALA A 48 -0.89 14.56 -7.53
N CYS A 49 -0.16 13.65 -6.87
CA CYS A 49 0.73 12.69 -7.52
C CYS A 49 -0.04 11.74 -8.45
N ALA A 50 -1.22 11.26 -8.04
CA ALA A 50 -2.07 10.41 -8.87
C ALA A 50 -2.52 11.12 -10.15
N ARG A 51 -2.96 12.38 -10.04
CA ARG A 51 -3.33 13.22 -11.19
C ARG A 51 -2.15 13.46 -12.12
N ALA A 52 -0.97 13.73 -11.58
CA ALA A 52 0.22 13.94 -12.39
C ALA A 52 0.69 12.66 -13.10
N HIS A 53 0.48 11.49 -12.48
CA HIS A 53 0.82 10.20 -13.08
C HIS A 53 -0.10 9.85 -14.26
N ILE A 54 -1.40 10.19 -14.20
CA ILE A 54 -2.36 9.95 -15.30
C ILE A 54 -2.29 11.04 -16.38
N GLY A 55 -2.13 12.30 -15.99
CA GLY A 55 -2.45 13.46 -16.83
C GLY A 55 -1.41 13.85 -17.89
N GLY A 56 -0.32 13.11 -18.08
CA GLY A 56 0.73 13.50 -19.04
C GLY A 56 1.86 12.49 -19.18
N PRO A 57 2.89 12.80 -20.01
CA PRO A 57 4.10 11.98 -20.10
C PRO A 57 4.72 11.81 -18.72
N VAL A 58 5.21 10.60 -18.43
CA VAL A 58 5.84 10.27 -17.14
C VAL A 58 6.97 11.27 -16.86
N ARG A 59 6.72 12.18 -15.91
CA ARG A 59 7.66 13.19 -15.46
C ARG A 59 7.78 13.09 -13.96
N ALA A 60 8.96 13.41 -13.45
CA ALA A 60 9.14 13.59 -12.01
C ALA A 60 8.12 14.63 -11.52
N TYR A 61 7.26 14.24 -10.59
CA TYR A 61 6.25 15.13 -10.02
C TYR A 61 6.90 16.39 -9.41
N GLY A 62 8.15 16.27 -8.93
CA GLY A 62 9.01 17.36 -8.48
C GLY A 62 9.19 17.35 -6.97
N VAL A 63 10.42 17.62 -6.50
CA VAL A 63 10.80 17.58 -5.07
C VAL A 63 10.25 18.75 -4.23
N TRP A 64 9.74 19.79 -4.90
CA TRP A 64 9.21 21.02 -4.27
C TRP A 64 7.70 21.02 -4.11
N ARG A 65 7.03 19.94 -4.52
CA ARG A 65 5.57 19.81 -4.44
C ARG A 65 5.20 18.98 -3.23
N ASP A 66 3.97 19.14 -2.77
CA ASP A 66 3.46 18.39 -1.62
C ASP A 66 3.49 16.88 -1.89
N LEU A 67 4.19 16.14 -1.02
CA LEU A 67 4.34 14.69 -1.02
C LEU A 67 3.74 14.07 0.25
N SER A 68 2.95 14.85 1.00
CA SER A 68 2.20 14.34 2.15
C SER A 68 1.35 13.14 1.75
N ASN A 69 1.25 12.18 2.66
CA ASN A 69 0.48 10.97 2.41
C ASN A 69 -1.02 11.27 2.54
N ASP A 70 -1.80 10.77 1.60
CA ASP A 70 -3.25 10.79 1.60
C ASP A 70 -3.73 9.36 1.34
N GLU A 71 -4.23 8.73 2.40
CA GLU A 71 -4.61 7.32 2.44
C GLU A 71 -5.79 6.98 1.50
N GLU A 72 -6.55 7.96 1.02
CA GLU A 72 -7.61 7.73 0.01
C GLU A 72 -7.00 7.39 -1.37
N TYR A 73 -5.77 7.83 -1.63
CA TYR A 73 -5.08 7.72 -2.92
C TYR A 73 -3.70 7.02 -2.81
N PRO A 74 -3.63 5.75 -2.35
CA PRO A 74 -2.38 5.03 -2.27
C PRO A 74 -1.84 4.71 -3.67
N LEU A 75 -0.63 5.17 -3.98
CA LEU A 75 0.06 4.87 -5.22
C LEU A 75 0.99 3.66 -5.08
N MET A 76 1.51 3.45 -3.88
CA MET A 76 2.37 2.34 -3.50
C MET A 76 1.87 1.76 -2.18
N VAL A 77 1.79 0.43 -2.11
CA VAL A 77 1.51 -0.30 -0.86
C VAL A 77 2.56 -1.39 -0.70
N TRP A 78 3.02 -1.60 0.53
CA TRP A 78 4.01 -2.63 0.83
C TRP A 78 3.77 -3.23 2.21
N ALA A 79 4.28 -4.45 2.40
CA ALA A 79 4.25 -5.14 3.67
C ALA A 79 5.60 -5.79 4.00
N PHE A 80 5.94 -5.73 5.28
CA PHE A 80 6.97 -6.52 5.92
C PHE A 80 6.30 -7.62 6.74
N ALA A 81 6.77 -8.85 6.55
CA ALA A 81 6.36 -9.99 7.34
C ALA A 81 7.59 -10.77 7.74
N LYS A 82 7.65 -11.22 9.00
CA LYS A 82 8.71 -12.07 9.51
C LYS A 82 8.11 -13.40 9.92
N ARG A 83 8.64 -14.50 9.39
CA ARG A 83 8.25 -15.81 9.90
C ARG A 83 8.99 -16.04 11.21
N THR A 84 8.26 -16.24 12.30
CA THR A 84 8.83 -16.71 13.55
C THR A 84 9.29 -18.15 13.33
N SER A 85 10.61 -18.35 13.26
CA SER A 85 11.19 -19.70 13.22
C SER A 85 10.96 -20.33 14.59
N HIS A 86 10.00 -21.25 14.70
CA HIS A 86 10.03 -22.20 15.80
C HIS A 86 11.26 -23.09 15.57
N ILE A 87 12.31 -22.89 16.37
CA ILE A 87 13.37 -23.87 16.51
C ILE A 87 12.71 -25.04 17.25
N GLN A 88 12.43 -26.12 16.51
CA GLN A 88 12.15 -27.44 17.09
C GLN A 88 13.47 -28.10 17.49
#